data_AF-A0A7Y9SSN6-F1
#
_entry.id   AF-A0A7Y9SSN6-F1
#
_cell.length_a   1.000
_cell.length_b   1.000
_cell.length_c   1.000
_cell.angle_alpha   90.00
_cell.angle_beta   90.00
_cell.angle_gamma   90.00
#
_symmetry.space_group_name_H-M   'P 1'
#
loop_
_entity.id
_entity.type
_entity.pdbx_description
1 polymer ?
#
loop_
_entity_poly.entity_id
_entity_poly.type
_entity_poly.pdbx_seq_one_letter_code
_entity_poly.pdbx_strand_id
1 'polypeptide(L)'
;MSQHAIEDLVENTIHLVDRSTLDGARQAEMIHGLLDLQARYDTSLTWFRLPDVLLRHGVLVRTPAQALTDTALRAQALAADAPGWLGHEDDAAYLEWEGQARVLYRQAKAGTSLPVSKLFRDVLALADEADDTDLFTDWYALLANGWLDDTFTAEDGIAATLDGLLASDDLQAIRALAARRGLKRRRGVPEALALPRSNDSIEQGDVERSAVLRFFLEPKRKPAALLTARDKARAQQARVREVIPALIEQHLGSALHAAGWSPVPTDTAFQWRWTRERDDSRQFLWATHDAKLGVLMVQAGLQHAQLLAWQQRAATTQLHDLHFQDIAAGFLGQHILHSKDIGAFGGWVLNPADSDAQLRATLDRLAAALPALDTNYFDFITRQFSESLFARDVDTLLHLLEEGDDDGAVPPYVLFDSPDSLLLAFVFHHLQRGDEAAAMAIVERLRARQAARGRLSPWHRDHLAPFLQQWDEGRRDLSMPPVLHALLVSHLRAQETG
;
A
#
# COMPACT_ATOMS: atom_id res chain seq x y z
N MET A 1 2.69 -9.85 23.51
CA MET A 1 2.75 -8.89 24.63
C MET A 1 1.35 -8.90 25.19
N SER A 2 1.19 -9.23 26.47
CA SER A 2 -0.14 -9.41 27.05
C SER A 2 -0.99 -8.15 26.88
N GLN A 3 -2.22 -8.33 26.39
CA GLN A 3 -3.14 -7.25 26.06
C GLN A 3 -3.96 -6.83 27.30
N HIS A 4 -3.28 -6.36 28.34
CA HIS A 4 -3.89 -5.98 29.63
C HIS A 4 -5.09 -5.03 29.50
N ALA A 5 -5.12 -4.17 28.49
CA ALA A 5 -6.25 -3.27 28.27
C ALA A 5 -7.56 -4.00 27.91
N ILE A 6 -7.48 -5.16 27.26
CA ILE A 6 -8.66 -6.01 27.00
C ILE A 6 -9.12 -6.67 28.31
N GLU A 7 -8.20 -7.09 29.17
CA GLU A 7 -8.54 -7.61 30.50
C GLU A 7 -9.29 -6.56 31.33
N ASP A 8 -8.76 -5.33 31.37
CA ASP A 8 -9.38 -4.21 32.08
C ASP A 8 -10.76 -3.88 31.49
N LEU A 9 -10.90 -3.93 30.16
CA LEU A 9 -12.17 -3.73 29.47
C LEU A 9 -13.20 -4.79 29.90
N VAL A 10 -12.81 -6.07 29.89
CA VAL A 10 -13.68 -7.19 30.27
C VAL A 10 -14.04 -7.13 31.75
N GLU A 11 -13.08 -6.83 32.63
CA GLU A 11 -13.31 -6.67 34.07
C GLU A 11 -14.37 -5.59 34.35
N ASN A 12 -14.17 -4.39 33.78
CA ASN A 12 -15.10 -3.27 33.93
C ASN A 12 -16.50 -3.63 33.43
N THR A 13 -16.57 -4.42 32.35
CA THR A 13 -17.85 -4.87 31.78
C THR A 13 -18.55 -5.91 32.64
N ILE A 14 -17.81 -6.86 33.22
CA ILE A 14 -18.39 -7.83 34.17
C ILE A 14 -18.98 -7.09 35.38
N HIS A 15 -18.27 -6.08 35.89
CA HIS A 15 -18.83 -5.22 36.94
C HIS A 15 -20.09 -4.49 36.50
N LEU A 16 -20.16 -4.01 35.25
CA LEU A 16 -21.37 -3.40 34.69
C LEU A 16 -22.54 -4.39 34.59
N VAL A 17 -22.28 -5.62 34.16
CA VAL A 17 -23.29 -6.69 34.09
C VAL A 17 -23.81 -7.04 35.49
N ASP A 18 -22.92 -7.20 36.47
CA ASP A 18 -23.26 -7.54 37.87
C ASP A 18 -24.22 -6.54 38.51
N ARG A 19 -24.03 -5.24 38.24
CA ARG A 19 -24.87 -4.15 38.76
C ARG A 19 -26.09 -3.81 37.88
N SER A 20 -26.26 -4.48 36.75
CA SER A 20 -27.39 -4.24 35.83
C SER A 20 -28.70 -4.79 36.41
N THR A 21 -29.82 -4.44 35.79
CA THR A 21 -31.16 -4.97 36.16
C THR A 21 -31.52 -6.26 35.43
N LEU A 22 -30.55 -6.89 34.74
CA LEU A 22 -30.75 -8.17 34.06
C LEU A 22 -31.04 -9.27 35.08
N ASP A 23 -31.78 -10.30 34.66
CA ASP A 23 -31.94 -11.48 35.50
C ASP A 23 -30.63 -12.26 35.63
N GLY A 24 -30.51 -13.06 36.70
CA GLY A 24 -29.26 -13.77 37.01
C GLY A 24 -28.81 -14.76 35.93
N ALA A 25 -29.75 -15.35 35.19
CA ALA A 25 -29.40 -16.26 34.10
C ALA A 25 -28.75 -15.49 32.93
N ARG A 26 -29.31 -14.32 32.59
CA ARG A 26 -28.75 -13.45 31.55
C ARG A 26 -27.43 -12.83 31.97
N GLN A 27 -27.28 -12.44 33.24
CA GLN A 27 -26.00 -11.97 33.78
C GLN A 27 -24.92 -13.04 33.64
N ALA A 28 -25.20 -14.27 34.06
CA ALA A 28 -24.27 -15.39 33.93
C ALA A 28 -23.89 -15.67 32.46
N GLU A 29 -24.88 -15.71 31.55
CA GLU A 29 -24.65 -15.93 30.11
C GLU A 29 -23.76 -14.85 29.50
N MET A 30 -23.97 -13.57 29.83
CA MET A 30 -23.13 -12.47 29.35
C MET A 30 -21.71 -12.55 29.91
N ILE A 31 -21.55 -12.85 31.20
CA ILE A 31 -20.23 -13.00 31.82
C ILE A 31 -19.46 -14.17 31.18
N HIS A 32 -20.11 -15.30 30.89
CA HIS A 32 -19.49 -16.38 30.12
C HIS A 32 -19.02 -15.89 28.74
N GLY A 33 -19.89 -15.21 27.99
CA GLY A 33 -19.53 -14.69 26.66
C GLY A 33 -18.36 -13.71 26.69
N LEU A 34 -18.26 -12.87 27.73
CA LEU A 34 -17.13 -11.94 27.91
C LEU A 34 -15.81 -12.68 28.12
N LEU A 35 -15.80 -13.73 28.92
CA LEU A 35 -14.62 -14.56 29.17
C LEU A 35 -14.22 -15.37 27.92
N ASP A 36 -15.21 -15.90 27.19
CA ASP A 36 -14.97 -16.62 25.92
C ASP A 36 -14.39 -15.69 24.86
N LEU A 37 -14.86 -14.44 24.80
CA LEU A 37 -14.31 -13.42 23.90
C LEU A 37 -12.87 -13.07 24.29
N GLN A 38 -12.61 -12.87 25.58
CA GLN A 38 -11.28 -12.55 26.09
C GLN A 38 -10.26 -13.63 25.71
N ALA A 39 -10.64 -14.90 25.77
CA ALA A 39 -9.77 -16.03 25.44
C ALA A 39 -9.24 -16.02 23.99
N ARG A 40 -9.82 -15.19 23.11
CA ARG A 40 -9.34 -14.98 21.74
C ARG A 40 -8.13 -14.05 21.64
N TYR A 41 -7.79 -13.36 22.72
CA TYR A 41 -6.68 -12.42 22.80
C TYR A 41 -5.58 -12.96 23.71
N ASP A 42 -4.33 -12.51 23.48
CA ASP A 42 -3.17 -12.80 24.34
C ASP A 42 -3.33 -12.09 25.71
N THR A 43 -4.16 -12.66 26.58
CA THR A 43 -4.53 -12.10 27.89
C THR A 43 -4.29 -13.12 29.00
N SER A 44 -4.08 -12.62 30.20
CA SER A 44 -4.12 -13.37 31.44
C SER A 44 -5.57 -13.63 31.88
N LEU A 45 -5.73 -14.31 33.00
CA LEU A 45 -6.99 -14.92 33.41
C LEU A 45 -7.81 -13.99 34.34
N THR A 46 -8.87 -13.37 33.82
CA THR A 46 -9.68 -12.35 34.55
C THR A 46 -10.43 -12.90 35.75
N TRP A 47 -10.75 -14.19 35.80
CA TRP A 47 -11.38 -14.81 36.96
C TRP A 47 -10.59 -14.72 38.28
N PHE A 48 -9.28 -14.53 38.27
CA PHE A 48 -8.51 -14.24 39.51
C PHE A 48 -8.66 -12.79 39.97
N ARG A 49 -9.11 -11.89 39.09
CA ARG A 49 -9.35 -10.48 39.40
C ARG A 49 -10.74 -10.29 40.01
N LEU A 50 -11.71 -11.16 39.66
CA LEU A 50 -13.12 -11.06 40.04
C LEU A 50 -13.76 -12.31 40.67
N PRO A 51 -13.08 -13.07 41.55
CA PRO A 51 -13.58 -14.37 42.02
C PRO A 51 -14.97 -14.28 42.68
N ASP A 52 -15.20 -13.25 43.50
CA ASP A 52 -16.47 -13.07 44.23
C ASP A 52 -17.67 -12.83 43.31
N VAL A 53 -17.48 -12.06 42.23
CA VAL A 53 -18.55 -11.76 41.26
C VAL A 53 -18.89 -13.02 40.48
N LEU A 54 -17.87 -13.75 40.00
CA LEU A 54 -18.08 -14.95 39.20
C LEU A 54 -18.71 -16.09 40.00
N LEU A 55 -18.36 -16.24 41.29
CA LEU A 55 -18.99 -17.20 42.19
C LEU A 55 -20.47 -16.88 42.41
N ARG A 56 -20.80 -15.59 42.59
CA ARG A 56 -22.19 -15.15 42.81
C ARG A 56 -23.11 -15.49 41.63
N HIS A 57 -22.60 -15.38 40.41
CA HIS A 57 -23.33 -15.70 39.18
C HIS A 57 -23.22 -17.17 38.75
N GLY A 58 -22.51 -18.00 39.52
CA GLY A 58 -22.32 -19.42 39.18
C GLY A 58 -21.44 -19.67 37.94
N VAL A 59 -20.77 -18.63 37.44
CA VAL A 59 -19.81 -18.72 36.32
C VAL A 59 -18.50 -19.36 36.78
N LEU A 60 -18.15 -19.14 38.06
CA LEU A 60 -17.07 -19.81 38.74
C LEU A 60 -17.66 -20.78 39.77
N VAL A 61 -17.18 -22.02 39.76
CA VAL A 61 -17.58 -23.07 40.70
C VAL A 61 -16.42 -23.34 41.64
N ARG A 62 -16.72 -23.26 42.94
CA ARG A 62 -15.79 -23.56 44.03
C ARG A 62 -16.12 -24.92 44.62
N THR A 63 -15.27 -25.91 44.41
CA THR A 63 -15.48 -27.29 44.88
C THR A 63 -14.37 -27.70 45.84
N PRO A 64 -14.70 -28.07 47.11
CA PRO A 64 -13.71 -28.67 48.00
C PRO A 64 -13.13 -29.94 47.38
N ALA A 65 -11.81 -30.13 47.47
CA ALA A 65 -11.14 -31.29 46.88
C ALA A 65 -11.76 -32.62 47.35
N GLN A 66 -12.18 -32.70 48.62
CA GLN A 66 -12.84 -33.88 49.18
C GLN A 66 -14.19 -34.20 48.55
N ALA A 67 -14.90 -33.19 48.03
CA ALA A 67 -16.22 -33.32 47.40
C ALA A 67 -16.15 -33.62 45.90
N LEU A 68 -14.95 -33.67 45.31
CA LEU A 68 -14.78 -34.02 43.90
C LEU A 68 -15.22 -35.47 43.64
N THR A 69 -16.07 -35.62 42.62
CA THR A 69 -16.55 -36.92 42.13
C THR A 69 -15.52 -37.62 41.25
N ASP A 70 -14.70 -36.86 40.52
CA ASP A 70 -13.56 -37.39 39.78
C ASP A 70 -12.47 -37.84 40.75
N THR A 71 -12.29 -39.16 40.83
CA THR A 71 -11.33 -39.79 41.74
C THR A 71 -9.86 -39.46 41.42
N ALA A 72 -9.52 -39.24 40.14
CA ALA A 72 -8.15 -38.95 39.73
C ALA A 72 -7.80 -37.49 40.03
N LEU A 73 -8.67 -36.56 39.63
CA LEU A 73 -8.50 -35.14 39.93
C LEU A 73 -8.52 -34.89 41.44
N ARG A 74 -9.35 -35.62 42.20
CA ARG A 74 -9.35 -35.58 43.66
C ARG A 74 -8.01 -36.01 44.26
N ALA A 75 -7.46 -37.14 43.80
CA ALA A 75 -6.18 -37.62 44.30
C ALA A 75 -5.06 -36.62 44.00
N GLN A 76 -5.05 -36.07 42.78
CA GLN A 76 -4.09 -35.04 42.37
C GLN A 76 -4.20 -33.78 43.23
N ALA A 77 -5.41 -33.29 43.46
CA ALA A 77 -5.63 -32.11 44.29
C ALA A 77 -5.20 -32.32 45.74
N LEU A 78 -5.48 -33.48 46.33
CA LEU A 78 -5.11 -33.78 47.72
C LEU A 78 -3.61 -34.03 47.90
N ALA A 79 -2.93 -34.53 46.86
CA ALA A 79 -1.50 -34.77 46.86
C ALA A 79 -0.66 -33.56 46.42
N ALA A 80 -1.28 -32.48 45.97
CA ALA A 80 -0.57 -31.29 45.53
C ALA A 80 0.13 -30.58 46.70
N ASP A 81 1.42 -30.31 46.51
CA ASP A 81 2.31 -29.67 47.49
C ASP A 81 2.25 -28.13 47.44
N ALA A 82 1.57 -27.55 46.46
CA ALA A 82 1.34 -26.10 46.32
C ALA A 82 0.05 -25.80 45.52
N PRO A 83 -0.52 -24.58 45.66
CA PRO A 83 -1.55 -24.08 44.74
C PRO A 83 -1.08 -24.06 43.28
N GLY A 84 -2.00 -24.22 42.33
CA GLY A 84 -1.65 -24.23 40.91
C GLY A 84 -2.68 -24.90 40.01
N TRP A 85 -2.38 -24.94 38.71
CA TRP A 85 -3.22 -25.59 37.71
C TRP A 85 -3.19 -27.11 37.84
N LEU A 86 -4.39 -27.70 37.85
CA LEU A 86 -4.63 -29.13 37.78
C LEU A 86 -5.49 -29.43 36.53
N GLY A 87 -5.36 -30.63 35.98
CA GLY A 87 -6.06 -31.05 34.76
C GLY A 87 -5.37 -30.63 33.46
N HIS A 88 -6.02 -30.91 32.32
CA HIS A 88 -5.56 -30.59 30.97
C HIS A 88 -6.68 -29.92 30.16
N GLU A 89 -6.31 -28.96 29.31
CA GLU A 89 -7.18 -28.31 28.31
C GLU A 89 -8.53 -27.84 28.90
N ASP A 90 -9.65 -28.30 28.33
CA ASP A 90 -11.03 -27.87 28.65
C ASP A 90 -11.50 -28.24 30.07
N ASP A 91 -10.71 -29.02 30.81
CA ASP A 91 -10.99 -29.42 32.19
C ASP A 91 -10.03 -28.81 33.22
N ALA A 92 -9.22 -27.81 32.82
CA ALA A 92 -8.31 -27.11 33.71
C ALA A 92 -9.03 -26.50 34.93
N ALA A 93 -8.43 -26.68 36.11
CA ALA A 93 -8.93 -26.19 37.38
C ALA A 93 -7.79 -25.55 38.16
N TYR A 94 -8.05 -24.44 38.84
CA TYR A 94 -7.07 -23.84 39.73
C TYR A 94 -7.27 -24.36 41.15
N LEU A 95 -6.25 -24.99 41.71
CA LEU A 95 -6.20 -25.39 43.11
C LEU A 95 -5.70 -24.22 43.97
N GLU A 96 -6.47 -23.88 44.99
CA GLU A 96 -6.11 -22.91 46.01
C GLU A 96 -6.19 -23.51 47.43
N TRP A 97 -5.42 -22.94 48.34
CA TRP A 97 -5.43 -23.30 49.76
C TRP A 97 -6.21 -22.27 50.56
N GLU A 98 -7.36 -22.69 51.10
CA GLU A 98 -8.19 -21.87 51.97
C GLU A 98 -8.08 -22.39 53.41
N GLY A 99 -7.13 -21.84 54.16
CA GLY A 99 -6.76 -22.36 55.48
C GLY A 99 -6.18 -23.76 55.37
N GLN A 100 -6.86 -24.76 55.92
CA GLN A 100 -6.49 -26.18 55.77
C GLN A 100 -7.26 -26.90 54.66
N ALA A 101 -8.22 -26.23 54.02
CA ALA A 101 -8.99 -26.80 52.93
C ALA A 101 -8.26 -26.62 51.61
N ARG A 102 -8.32 -27.66 50.77
CA ARG A 102 -7.89 -27.62 49.37
C ARG A 102 -9.12 -27.45 48.51
N VAL A 103 -9.16 -26.43 47.68
CA VAL A 103 -10.36 -26.03 46.94
C VAL A 103 -10.03 -25.84 45.47
N LEU A 104 -10.87 -26.37 44.59
CA LEU A 104 -10.74 -26.19 43.16
C LEU A 104 -11.72 -25.14 42.67
N TYR A 105 -11.18 -24.21 41.92
CA TYR A 105 -11.91 -23.21 41.15
C TYR A 105 -11.95 -23.65 39.69
N ARG A 106 -13.16 -23.74 39.13
CA ARG A 106 -13.40 -24.10 37.73
C ARG A 106 -14.44 -23.19 37.12
N GLN A 107 -14.21 -22.73 35.90
CA GLN A 107 -15.26 -22.06 35.15
C GLN A 107 -16.37 -23.08 34.84
N ALA A 108 -17.62 -22.71 35.10
CA ALA A 108 -18.76 -23.53 34.72
C ALA A 108 -18.81 -23.67 33.19
N LYS A 109 -19.23 -24.82 32.68
CA LYS A 109 -19.51 -24.95 31.24
C LYS A 109 -20.79 -24.18 30.94
N ALA A 110 -20.73 -23.22 30.03
CA ALA A 110 -21.92 -22.52 29.55
C ALA A 110 -22.85 -23.52 28.84
N GLY A 111 -24.16 -23.46 29.12
CA GLY A 111 -25.14 -24.36 28.49
C GLY A 111 -25.39 -24.05 27.00
N THR A 112 -25.20 -22.79 26.61
CA THR A 112 -25.30 -22.30 25.22
C THR A 112 -24.33 -21.14 25.06
N SER A 113 -23.51 -21.17 24.01
CA SER A 113 -22.60 -20.05 23.68
C SER A 113 -23.40 -18.87 23.12
N LEU A 114 -23.15 -17.68 23.66
CA LEU A 114 -23.75 -16.44 23.18
C LEU A 114 -23.02 -16.00 21.90
N PRO A 115 -23.71 -15.81 20.76
CA PRO A 115 -23.05 -15.33 19.54
C PRO A 115 -22.33 -14.00 19.80
N VAL A 116 -21.12 -13.85 19.24
CA VAL A 116 -20.27 -12.67 19.46
C VAL A 116 -20.98 -11.38 19.04
N SER A 117 -21.69 -11.37 17.91
CA SER A 117 -22.50 -10.22 17.48
C SER A 117 -23.52 -9.78 18.54
N LYS A 118 -24.18 -10.76 19.18
CA LYS A 118 -25.18 -10.54 20.22
C LYS A 118 -24.54 -10.07 21.52
N LEU A 119 -23.38 -10.62 21.88
CA LEU A 119 -22.59 -10.16 23.02
C LEU A 119 -22.22 -8.68 22.88
N PHE A 120 -21.62 -8.29 21.76
CA PHE A 120 -21.27 -6.88 21.50
C PHE A 120 -22.49 -5.97 21.56
N ARG A 121 -23.61 -6.39 20.98
CA ARG A 121 -24.87 -5.64 21.01
C ARG A 121 -25.33 -5.38 22.43
N ASP A 122 -25.36 -6.42 23.25
CA ASP A 122 -25.88 -6.33 24.61
C ASP A 122 -24.94 -5.55 25.53
N VAL A 123 -23.62 -5.71 25.38
CA VAL A 123 -22.62 -4.92 26.10
C VAL A 123 -22.72 -3.43 25.74
N LEU A 124 -22.82 -3.11 24.44
CA LEU A 124 -22.97 -1.72 24.00
C LEU A 124 -24.30 -1.11 24.45
N ALA A 125 -25.38 -1.90 24.51
CA ALA A 125 -26.66 -1.46 25.07
C ALA A 125 -26.55 -1.15 26.57
N LEU A 126 -25.92 -2.04 27.36
CA LEU A 126 -25.70 -1.80 28.78
C LEU A 126 -24.81 -0.57 29.04
N ALA A 127 -23.72 -0.42 28.29
CA ALA A 127 -22.85 0.74 28.40
C ALA A 127 -23.60 2.03 28.04
N ASP A 128 -24.49 1.97 27.05
CA ASP A 128 -25.32 3.12 26.69
C ASP A 128 -26.35 3.48 27.77
N GLU A 129 -27.03 2.48 28.33
CA GLU A 129 -27.99 2.65 29.44
C GLU A 129 -27.34 3.20 30.72
N ALA A 130 -26.10 2.81 31.00
CA ALA A 130 -25.31 3.31 32.12
C ALA A 130 -24.65 4.67 31.86
N ASP A 131 -24.81 5.23 30.65
CA ASP A 131 -24.13 6.42 30.17
C ASP A 131 -22.58 6.37 30.24
N ASP A 132 -22.01 5.16 30.11
CA ASP A 132 -20.55 4.96 30.11
C ASP A 132 -19.98 5.15 28.70
N THR A 133 -19.54 6.37 28.42
CA THR A 133 -19.04 6.76 27.08
C THR A 133 -17.73 6.09 26.72
N ASP A 134 -16.85 5.90 27.70
CA ASP A 134 -15.52 5.35 27.46
C ASP A 134 -15.64 3.85 27.19
N LEU A 135 -16.40 3.14 28.03
CA LEU A 135 -16.68 1.72 27.85
C LEU A 135 -17.38 1.45 26.52
N PHE A 136 -18.39 2.25 26.16
CA PHE A 136 -19.05 2.14 24.86
C PHE A 136 -18.08 2.29 23.69
N THR A 137 -17.20 3.29 23.76
CA THR A 137 -16.25 3.58 22.67
C THR A 137 -15.21 2.48 22.53
N ASP A 138 -14.69 1.97 23.64
CA ASP A 138 -13.65 0.95 23.65
C ASP A 138 -14.19 -0.39 23.12
N TRP A 139 -15.41 -0.78 23.50
CA TRP A 139 -16.08 -1.96 22.94
C TRP A 139 -16.40 -1.82 21.45
N TYR A 140 -16.85 -0.64 21.02
CA TYR A 140 -17.12 -0.39 19.61
C TYR A 140 -15.83 -0.46 18.78
N ALA A 141 -14.74 0.08 19.31
CA ALA A 141 -13.43 0.01 18.67
C ALA A 141 -12.91 -1.43 18.60
N LEU A 142 -13.04 -2.21 19.69
CA LEU A 142 -12.67 -3.62 19.70
C LEU A 142 -13.41 -4.41 18.62
N LEU A 143 -14.71 -4.17 18.44
CA LEU A 143 -15.50 -4.77 17.37
C LEU A 143 -14.94 -4.44 15.98
N ALA A 144 -14.70 -3.15 15.71
CA ALA A 144 -14.22 -2.70 14.41
C ALA A 144 -12.80 -3.19 14.10
N ASN A 145 -11.90 -3.17 15.09
CA ASN A 145 -10.52 -3.66 14.95
C ASN A 145 -10.46 -5.18 14.87
N GLY A 146 -11.25 -5.89 15.67
CA GLY A 146 -11.31 -7.35 15.58
C GLY A 146 -11.84 -7.83 14.22
N TRP A 147 -12.71 -7.06 13.55
CA TRP A 147 -13.04 -7.31 12.15
C TRP A 147 -11.89 -6.97 11.20
N LEU A 148 -11.21 -5.83 11.39
CA LEU A 148 -10.08 -5.42 10.54
C LEU A 148 -8.88 -6.37 10.60
N ASP A 149 -8.66 -7.01 11.74
CA ASP A 149 -7.55 -7.94 11.97
C ASP A 149 -8.00 -9.40 11.82
N ASP A 150 -9.19 -9.63 11.25
CA ASP A 150 -9.76 -10.96 10.98
C ASP A 150 -9.90 -11.86 12.24
N THR A 151 -9.93 -11.24 13.44
CA THR A 151 -10.21 -11.90 14.72
C THR A 151 -11.67 -12.34 14.83
N PHE A 152 -12.57 -11.59 14.18
CA PHE A 152 -14.00 -11.90 14.09
C PHE A 152 -14.39 -12.26 12.67
N THR A 153 -15.05 -13.41 12.52
CA THR A 153 -15.40 -13.96 11.21
C THR A 153 -16.90 -14.17 11.05
N ALA A 154 -17.32 -14.67 9.88
CA ALA A 154 -18.72 -14.99 9.63
C ALA A 154 -19.29 -16.04 10.61
N GLU A 155 -18.46 -16.94 11.14
CA GLU A 155 -18.85 -17.93 12.16
C GLU A 155 -19.27 -17.26 13.48
N ASP A 156 -18.74 -16.06 13.74
CA ASP A 156 -19.06 -15.24 14.91
C ASP A 156 -20.31 -14.37 14.71
N GLY A 157 -20.96 -14.47 13.55
CA GLY A 157 -22.06 -13.59 13.14
C GLY A 157 -21.59 -12.23 12.61
N ILE A 158 -20.29 -12.08 12.31
CA ILE A 158 -19.69 -10.84 11.80
C ILE A 158 -19.20 -11.10 10.36
N ALA A 159 -20.06 -10.79 9.40
CA ALA A 159 -19.76 -11.08 8.00
C ALA A 159 -18.61 -10.24 7.43
N ALA A 160 -17.85 -10.81 6.49
CA ALA A 160 -16.79 -10.11 5.77
C ALA A 160 -17.30 -9.10 4.71
N THR A 161 -18.61 -9.12 4.41
CA THR A 161 -19.22 -8.31 3.35
C THR A 161 -20.20 -7.29 3.91
N LEU A 162 -20.36 -6.16 3.21
CA LEU A 162 -21.33 -5.14 3.60
C LEU A 162 -22.76 -5.72 3.61
N ASP A 163 -23.12 -6.55 2.64
CA ASP A 163 -24.46 -7.15 2.59
C ASP A 163 -24.71 -8.06 3.81
N GLY A 164 -23.70 -8.84 4.23
CA GLY A 164 -23.81 -9.69 5.40
C GLY A 164 -23.92 -8.89 6.71
N LEU A 165 -23.17 -7.80 6.85
CA LEU A 165 -23.31 -6.91 8.01
C LEU A 165 -24.67 -6.20 8.03
N LEU A 166 -25.20 -5.86 6.85
CA LEU A 166 -26.53 -5.26 6.73
C LEU A 166 -27.66 -6.24 7.04
N ALA A 167 -27.45 -7.54 6.82
CA ALA A 167 -28.41 -8.60 7.13
C ALA A 167 -28.43 -8.99 8.62
N SER A 168 -27.44 -8.57 9.41
CA SER A 168 -27.38 -8.88 10.84
C SER A 168 -28.14 -7.85 11.67
N ASP A 169 -29.24 -8.29 12.31
CA ASP A 169 -30.04 -7.47 13.22
C ASP A 169 -29.20 -6.89 14.37
N ASP A 170 -28.26 -7.69 14.90
CA ASP A 170 -27.37 -7.27 15.97
C ASP A 170 -26.46 -6.12 15.55
N LEU A 171 -25.85 -6.25 14.37
CA LEU A 171 -24.93 -5.22 13.85
C LEU A 171 -25.69 -3.95 13.41
N GLN A 172 -26.92 -4.09 12.90
CA GLN A 172 -27.79 -2.93 12.68
C GLN A 172 -28.13 -2.21 13.99
N ALA A 173 -28.44 -2.95 15.05
CA ALA A 173 -28.73 -2.38 16.37
C ALA A 173 -27.51 -1.66 16.96
N ILE A 174 -26.33 -2.30 16.93
CA ILE A 174 -25.05 -1.71 17.33
C ILE A 174 -24.80 -0.39 16.59
N ARG A 175 -25.02 -0.38 15.28
CA ARG A 175 -24.83 0.80 14.44
C ARG A 175 -25.81 1.91 14.78
N ALA A 176 -27.07 1.59 15.08
CA ALA A 176 -28.07 2.56 15.51
C ALA A 176 -27.68 3.21 16.85
N LEU A 177 -27.18 2.42 17.81
CA LEU A 177 -26.63 2.94 19.08
C LEU A 177 -25.48 3.91 18.82
N ALA A 178 -24.50 3.50 18.01
CA ALA A 178 -23.35 4.34 17.68
C ALA A 178 -23.73 5.63 16.93
N ALA A 179 -24.75 5.58 16.06
CA ALA A 179 -25.26 6.76 15.36
C ALA A 179 -25.90 7.77 16.33
N ARG A 180 -26.64 7.27 17.34
CA ARG A 180 -27.30 8.07 18.38
C ARG A 180 -26.27 8.71 19.31
N ARG A 181 -25.38 7.91 19.89
CA ARG A 181 -24.39 8.35 20.90
C ARG A 181 -23.29 9.21 20.27
N GLY A 182 -22.92 8.89 19.04
CA GLY A 182 -21.79 9.50 18.34
C GLY A 182 -20.46 8.91 18.82
N LEU A 183 -19.58 8.60 17.87
CA LEU A 183 -18.26 8.03 18.15
C LEU A 183 -17.21 9.13 18.13
N LYS A 184 -16.39 9.21 19.17
CA LYS A 184 -15.24 10.12 19.24
C LYS A 184 -13.97 9.32 19.52
N ARG A 185 -12.92 9.56 18.73
CA ARG A 185 -11.61 8.97 18.98
C ARG A 185 -11.03 9.50 20.29
N ARG A 186 -10.62 8.59 21.16
CA ARG A 186 -9.87 8.86 22.38
C ARG A 186 -8.36 8.85 22.09
N ARG A 187 -7.57 9.62 22.85
CA ARG A 187 -6.11 9.69 22.73
C ARG A 187 -5.46 8.81 23.79
N GLY A 188 -4.30 8.21 23.46
CA GLY A 188 -3.54 7.39 24.43
C GLY A 188 -4.17 6.04 24.74
N VAL A 189 -5.12 5.59 23.92
CA VAL A 189 -5.77 4.28 24.04
C VAL A 189 -4.96 3.26 23.22
N PRO A 190 -4.78 2.01 23.71
CA PRO A 190 -4.13 0.94 22.95
C PRO A 190 -4.80 0.68 21.59
N GLU A 191 -4.03 0.20 20.63
CA GLU A 191 -4.47 0.05 19.23
C GLU A 191 -5.76 -0.76 19.08
N ALA A 192 -5.87 -1.90 19.77
CA ALA A 192 -7.07 -2.75 19.77
C ALA A 192 -8.36 -2.01 20.20
N LEU A 193 -8.23 -0.97 21.04
CA LEU A 193 -9.36 -0.19 21.58
C LEU A 193 -9.45 1.22 20.97
N ALA A 194 -8.55 1.57 20.04
CA ALA A 194 -8.59 2.84 19.33
C ALA A 194 -9.44 2.70 18.06
N LEU A 195 -10.43 3.57 17.85
CA LEU A 195 -11.25 3.52 16.63
C LEU A 195 -10.36 3.63 15.37
N PRO A 196 -10.48 2.69 14.41
CA PRO A 196 -9.61 2.65 13.24
C PRO A 196 -9.82 3.85 12.32
N ARG A 197 -8.85 4.09 11.45
CA ARG A 197 -8.89 5.10 10.38
C ARG A 197 -9.27 4.48 9.06
N SER A 198 -9.87 5.29 8.19
CA SER A 198 -10.28 4.87 6.84
C SER A 198 -9.14 4.35 5.96
N ASN A 199 -7.89 4.58 6.35
CA ASN A 199 -6.70 4.20 5.60
C ASN A 199 -5.90 3.09 6.31
N ASP A 200 -6.36 2.61 7.46
CA ASP A 200 -5.65 1.58 8.22
C ASP A 200 -5.85 0.23 7.52
N SER A 201 -4.74 -0.44 7.17
CA SER A 201 -4.66 -1.83 6.68
C SER A 201 -5.66 -2.25 5.59
N ILE A 202 -6.01 -1.35 4.67
CA ILE A 202 -6.79 -1.72 3.47
C ILE A 202 -5.84 -1.84 2.29
N GLU A 203 -5.75 -3.04 1.71
CA GLU A 203 -5.09 -3.24 0.42
C GLU A 203 -5.68 -2.27 -0.62
N GLN A 204 -4.80 -1.58 -1.36
CA GLN A 204 -5.27 -0.61 -2.35
C GLN A 204 -6.15 -1.29 -3.39
N GLY A 205 -7.44 -0.93 -3.40
CA GLY A 205 -8.42 -1.45 -4.35
C GLY A 205 -9.37 -2.51 -3.80
N ASP A 206 -9.31 -2.86 -2.51
CA ASP A 206 -10.35 -3.68 -1.89
C ASP A 206 -11.59 -2.84 -1.60
N VAL A 207 -12.51 -2.84 -2.56
CA VAL A 207 -13.78 -2.11 -2.49
C VAL A 207 -14.68 -2.66 -1.38
N GLU A 208 -14.63 -3.96 -1.09
CA GLU A 208 -15.50 -4.57 -0.08
C GLU A 208 -15.03 -4.21 1.32
N ARG A 209 -13.73 -4.40 1.60
CA ARG A 209 -13.14 -4.07 2.90
C ARG A 209 -13.29 -2.57 3.20
N SER A 210 -13.13 -1.72 2.17
CA SER A 210 -13.41 -0.28 2.28
C SER A 210 -14.88 0.03 2.61
N ALA A 211 -15.83 -0.69 2.00
CA ALA A 211 -17.25 -0.47 2.23
C ALA A 211 -17.68 -0.92 3.63
N VAL A 212 -17.14 -2.05 4.11
CA VAL A 212 -17.36 -2.53 5.47
C VAL A 212 -16.74 -1.60 6.50
N LEU A 213 -15.51 -1.11 6.30
CA LEU A 213 -14.92 -0.17 7.25
C LEU A 213 -15.78 1.10 7.39
N ARG A 214 -16.36 1.59 6.30
CA ARG A 214 -17.34 2.69 6.33
C ARG A 214 -18.63 2.35 7.07
N PHE A 215 -19.05 1.09 7.09
CA PHE A 215 -20.21 0.67 7.89
C PHE A 215 -20.00 0.96 9.38
N PHE A 216 -18.81 0.68 9.90
CA PHE A 216 -18.42 0.95 11.30
C PHE A 216 -18.09 2.43 11.54
N LEU A 217 -17.34 3.08 10.65
CA LEU A 217 -16.85 4.44 10.89
C LEU A 217 -17.87 5.54 10.59
N GLU A 218 -18.90 5.26 9.76
CA GLU A 218 -19.93 6.22 9.38
C GLU A 218 -21.33 5.79 9.86
N PRO A 219 -21.56 5.59 11.18
CA PRO A 219 -22.81 5.00 11.68
C PRO A 219 -24.06 5.87 11.38
N LYS A 220 -23.88 7.19 11.18
CA LYS A 220 -24.97 8.10 10.80
C LYS A 220 -25.38 8.02 9.32
N ARG A 221 -24.54 7.44 8.46
CA ARG A 221 -24.86 7.29 7.03
C ARG A 221 -26.02 6.31 6.86
N LYS A 222 -26.83 6.42 5.80
CA LYS A 222 -27.88 5.43 5.56
C LYS A 222 -27.29 4.17 4.91
N PRO A 223 -27.75 2.95 5.25
CA PRO A 223 -27.34 1.71 4.59
C PRO A 223 -27.39 1.78 3.05
N ALA A 224 -28.49 2.30 2.49
CA ALA A 224 -28.63 2.49 1.04
C ALA A 224 -27.51 3.37 0.44
N ALA A 225 -27.06 4.40 1.16
CA ALA A 225 -25.98 5.27 0.71
C ALA A 225 -24.59 4.63 0.83
N LEU A 226 -24.42 3.62 1.68
CA LEU A 226 -23.22 2.78 1.75
C LEU A 226 -23.20 1.80 0.57
N LEU A 227 -24.31 1.12 0.31
CA LEU A 227 -24.48 0.21 -0.84
C LEU A 227 -24.22 0.92 -2.17
N THR A 228 -24.88 2.07 -2.41
CA THR A 228 -24.64 2.87 -3.63
C THR A 228 -23.18 3.28 -3.78
N ALA A 229 -22.49 3.62 -2.69
CA ALA A 229 -21.08 3.99 -2.73
C ALA A 229 -20.18 2.80 -3.07
N ARG A 230 -20.46 1.62 -2.49
CA ARG A 230 -19.78 0.36 -2.82
C ARG A 230 -19.98 -0.02 -4.28
N ASP A 231 -21.22 -0.03 -4.74
CA ASP A 231 -21.55 -0.47 -6.09
C ASP A 231 -20.96 0.47 -7.14
N LYS A 232 -20.97 1.79 -6.87
CA LYS A 232 -20.25 2.78 -7.70
C LYS A 232 -18.74 2.50 -7.74
N ALA A 233 -18.13 2.17 -6.60
CA ALA A 233 -16.71 1.85 -6.54
C ALA A 233 -16.37 0.55 -7.26
N ARG A 234 -17.21 -0.49 -7.16
CA ARG A 234 -17.07 -1.75 -7.92
C ARG A 234 -17.19 -1.50 -9.42
N ALA A 235 -18.19 -0.73 -9.85
CA ALA A 235 -18.36 -0.36 -11.25
C ALA A 235 -17.15 0.44 -11.78
N GLN A 236 -16.63 1.38 -10.99
CA GLN A 236 -15.42 2.13 -11.34
C GLN A 236 -14.19 1.21 -11.49
N GLN A 237 -14.01 0.27 -10.55
CA GLN A 237 -12.90 -0.69 -10.61
C GLN A 237 -12.99 -1.60 -11.85
N ALA A 238 -14.19 -2.08 -12.19
CA ALA A 238 -14.42 -2.84 -13.41
C ALA A 238 -14.10 -1.99 -14.66
N ARG A 239 -14.52 -0.72 -14.70
CA ARG A 239 -14.19 0.21 -15.79
C ARG A 239 -12.69 0.39 -15.98
N VAL A 240 -11.93 0.53 -14.88
CA VAL A 240 -10.46 0.62 -14.92
C VAL A 240 -9.83 -0.66 -15.45
N ARG A 241 -10.34 -1.83 -15.05
CA ARG A 241 -9.78 -3.14 -15.43
C ARG A 241 -10.10 -3.58 -16.86
N GLU A 242 -11.27 -3.21 -17.37
CA GLU A 242 -11.78 -3.76 -18.63
C GLU A 242 -11.94 -2.68 -19.70
N VAL A 243 -12.68 -1.61 -19.38
CA VAL A 243 -13.09 -0.59 -20.37
C VAL A 243 -11.91 0.27 -20.79
N ILE A 244 -11.14 0.81 -19.83
CA ILE A 244 -10.01 1.70 -20.14
C ILE A 244 -8.95 0.99 -21.00
N PRO A 245 -8.46 -0.22 -20.64
CA PRO A 245 -7.53 -0.95 -21.48
C PRO A 245 -8.04 -1.20 -22.90
N ALA A 246 -9.30 -1.63 -23.04
CA ALA A 246 -9.90 -1.86 -24.35
C ALA A 246 -9.97 -0.58 -25.19
N LEU A 247 -10.33 0.56 -24.58
CA LEU A 247 -10.39 1.85 -25.27
C LEU A 247 -8.99 2.34 -25.67
N ILE A 248 -7.98 2.18 -24.82
CA ILE A 248 -6.60 2.56 -25.13
C ILE A 248 -6.10 1.77 -26.34
N GLU A 249 -6.26 0.44 -26.34
CA GLU A 249 -5.86 -0.39 -27.48
C GLU A 249 -6.62 -0.01 -28.76
N GLN A 250 -7.95 0.14 -28.67
CA GLN A 250 -8.78 0.43 -29.82
C GLN A 250 -8.49 1.80 -30.45
N HIS A 251 -8.26 2.83 -29.64
CA HIS A 251 -8.13 4.20 -30.14
C HIS A 251 -6.67 4.64 -30.25
N LEU A 252 -5.91 4.54 -29.16
CA LEU A 252 -4.51 4.95 -29.14
C LEU A 252 -3.63 3.93 -29.85
N GLY A 253 -3.79 2.64 -29.52
CA GLY A 253 -3.04 1.54 -30.13
C GLY A 253 -3.22 1.46 -31.64
N SER A 254 -4.47 1.52 -32.13
CA SER A 254 -4.75 1.53 -33.58
C SER A 254 -4.15 2.75 -34.30
N ALA A 255 -4.24 3.94 -33.71
CA ALA A 255 -3.68 5.15 -34.31
C ALA A 255 -2.15 5.09 -34.38
N LEU A 256 -1.50 4.60 -33.31
CA LEU A 256 -0.06 4.37 -33.26
C LEU A 256 0.37 3.32 -34.28
N HIS A 257 -0.36 2.21 -34.39
CA HIS A 257 -0.09 1.18 -35.39
C HIS A 257 -0.15 1.74 -36.81
N ALA A 258 -1.18 2.54 -37.12
CA ALA A 258 -1.29 3.23 -38.41
C ALA A 258 -0.12 4.21 -38.69
N ALA A 259 0.48 4.77 -37.64
CA ALA A 259 1.66 5.63 -37.70
C ALA A 259 3.02 4.88 -37.67
N GLY A 260 2.99 3.55 -37.83
CA GLY A 260 4.18 2.70 -37.93
C GLY A 260 4.77 2.25 -36.59
N TRP A 261 4.06 2.47 -35.48
CA TRP A 261 4.49 1.98 -34.17
C TRP A 261 4.09 0.52 -33.96
N SER A 262 4.95 -0.25 -33.30
CA SER A 262 4.75 -1.65 -32.96
C SER A 262 4.56 -1.81 -31.45
N PRO A 263 3.52 -2.52 -30.99
CA PRO A 263 3.31 -2.75 -29.56
C PRO A 263 4.42 -3.64 -28.98
N VAL A 264 4.79 -3.36 -27.74
CA VAL A 264 5.74 -4.15 -26.95
C VAL A 264 4.98 -4.74 -25.76
N PRO A 265 4.95 -6.08 -25.61
CA PRO A 265 4.34 -6.73 -24.45
C PRO A 265 4.94 -6.23 -23.13
N THR A 266 4.10 -6.06 -22.13
CA THR A 266 4.51 -5.67 -20.77
C THR A 266 3.70 -6.45 -19.74
N ASP A 267 4.37 -6.91 -18.69
CA ASP A 267 3.74 -7.56 -17.54
C ASP A 267 3.27 -6.54 -16.48
N THR A 268 3.58 -5.25 -16.70
CA THR A 268 3.18 -4.19 -15.79
C THR A 268 1.71 -3.82 -16.06
N ALA A 269 0.85 -4.08 -15.07
CA ALA A 269 -0.57 -3.74 -15.16
C ALA A 269 -0.80 -2.26 -15.47
N PHE A 270 -1.76 -1.97 -16.35
CA PHE A 270 -2.12 -0.61 -16.77
C PHE A 270 -0.98 0.19 -17.41
N GLN A 271 0.01 -0.50 -17.98
CA GLN A 271 1.03 0.09 -18.83
C GLN A 271 0.89 -0.43 -20.25
N TRP A 272 1.12 0.46 -21.22
CA TRP A 272 1.21 0.14 -22.64
C TRP A 272 2.50 0.71 -23.20
N ARG A 273 3.14 -0.02 -24.12
CA ARG A 273 4.41 0.39 -24.71
C ARG A 273 4.40 0.15 -26.21
N TRP A 274 4.98 1.08 -26.94
CA TRP A 274 5.17 0.99 -28.37
C TRP A 274 6.58 1.43 -28.75
N THR A 275 7.07 0.86 -29.85
CA THR A 275 8.38 1.20 -30.43
C THR A 275 8.27 1.43 -31.92
N ARG A 276 9.17 2.23 -32.46
CA ARG A 276 9.30 2.46 -33.91
C ARG A 276 10.77 2.69 -34.24
N GLU A 277 11.24 2.08 -35.32
CA GLU A 277 12.59 2.32 -35.84
C GLU A 277 12.60 3.55 -36.75
N ARG A 278 13.60 4.42 -36.59
CA ARG A 278 13.84 5.56 -37.47
C ARG A 278 15.31 5.98 -37.41
N ASP A 279 15.96 6.09 -38.56
CA ASP A 279 17.35 6.54 -38.69
C ASP A 279 18.33 5.79 -37.75
N ASP A 280 18.27 4.45 -37.79
CA ASP A 280 19.02 3.51 -36.93
C ASP A 280 18.81 3.69 -35.40
N SER A 281 17.87 4.55 -35.02
CA SER A 281 17.47 4.78 -33.64
C SER A 281 16.13 4.13 -33.37
N ARG A 282 15.93 3.68 -32.13
CA ARG A 282 14.63 3.16 -31.68
C ARG A 282 13.91 4.21 -30.85
N GLN A 283 12.74 4.63 -31.32
CA GLN A 283 11.83 5.51 -30.61
C GLN A 283 10.89 4.69 -29.74
N PHE A 284 10.52 5.25 -28.60
CA PHE A 284 9.62 4.68 -27.61
C PHE A 284 8.50 5.65 -27.31
N LEU A 285 7.31 5.08 -27.12
CA LEU A 285 6.20 5.72 -26.44
C LEU A 285 5.67 4.73 -25.43
N TRP A 286 5.40 5.16 -24.21
CA TRP A 286 4.67 4.34 -23.26
C TRP A 286 3.69 5.18 -22.46
N ALA A 287 2.61 4.51 -22.06
CA ALA A 287 1.52 5.12 -21.34
C ALA A 287 1.26 4.31 -20.07
N THR A 288 1.07 4.99 -18.93
CA THR A 288 0.70 4.36 -17.66
C THR A 288 -0.55 5.04 -17.11
N HIS A 289 -1.60 4.28 -16.81
CA HIS A 289 -2.84 4.85 -16.28
C HIS A 289 -2.83 4.88 -14.75
N ASP A 290 -3.00 6.07 -14.19
CA ASP A 290 -3.26 6.26 -12.76
C ASP A 290 -4.75 6.57 -12.56
N ALA A 291 -5.50 5.56 -12.13
CA ALA A 291 -6.93 5.68 -11.90
C ALA A 291 -7.31 6.60 -10.72
N LYS A 292 -6.40 6.82 -9.75
CA LYS A 292 -6.65 7.71 -8.60
C LYS A 292 -6.52 9.17 -9.01
N LEU A 293 -5.49 9.48 -9.80
CA LEU A 293 -5.29 10.80 -10.37
C LEU A 293 -6.19 11.06 -11.59
N GLY A 294 -6.75 10.01 -12.18
CA GLY A 294 -7.59 10.11 -13.37
C GLY A 294 -6.82 10.58 -14.59
N VAL A 295 -5.56 10.13 -14.73
CA VAL A 295 -4.66 10.54 -15.82
C VAL A 295 -3.97 9.34 -16.47
N LEU A 296 -3.67 9.47 -17.75
CA LEU A 296 -2.78 8.62 -18.52
C LEU A 296 -1.44 9.34 -18.69
N MET A 297 -0.42 8.89 -17.96
CA MET A 297 0.94 9.41 -18.09
C MET A 297 1.56 8.89 -19.38
N VAL A 298 1.76 9.78 -20.36
CA VAL A 298 2.37 9.44 -21.64
C VAL A 298 3.80 9.98 -21.66
N GLN A 299 4.74 9.11 -21.98
CA GLN A 299 6.16 9.41 -22.01
C GLN A 299 6.76 9.00 -23.35
N ALA A 300 7.76 9.76 -23.80
CA ALA A 300 8.49 9.51 -25.02
C ALA A 300 9.95 9.20 -24.69
N GLY A 301 10.59 8.33 -25.47
CA GLY A 301 11.97 7.92 -25.23
C GLY A 301 12.72 7.57 -26.51
N LEU A 302 14.03 7.66 -26.47
CA LEU A 302 14.89 7.38 -27.62
C LEU A 302 16.11 6.54 -27.21
N GLN A 303 16.38 5.48 -27.97
CA GLN A 303 17.69 4.85 -28.07
C GLN A 303 18.39 5.38 -29.32
N HIS A 304 19.20 6.43 -29.14
CA HIS A 304 19.89 7.11 -30.23
C HIS A 304 21.01 6.25 -30.86
N ALA A 305 21.07 6.18 -32.20
CA ALA A 305 22.00 5.36 -32.97
C ALA A 305 23.47 5.55 -32.58
N GLN A 306 23.95 6.80 -32.50
CA GLN A 306 25.34 7.09 -32.14
C GLN A 306 25.70 6.61 -30.71
N LEU A 307 24.77 6.69 -29.76
CA LEU A 307 25.00 6.21 -28.39
C LEU A 307 24.98 4.68 -28.33
N LEU A 308 24.10 4.03 -29.09
CA LEU A 308 24.11 2.56 -29.25
C LEU A 308 25.45 2.08 -29.83
N ALA A 309 25.99 2.80 -30.81
CA ALA A 309 27.30 2.51 -31.39
C ALA A 309 28.44 2.66 -30.36
N TRP A 310 28.46 3.73 -29.56
CA TRP A 310 29.44 3.91 -28.48
C TRP A 310 29.31 2.85 -27.38
N GLN A 311 28.10 2.39 -27.10
CA GLN A 311 27.82 1.29 -26.17
C GLN A 311 28.07 -0.09 -26.78
N GLN A 312 28.37 -0.16 -28.08
CA GLN A 312 28.62 -1.41 -28.82
C GLN A 312 27.46 -2.41 -28.67
N ARG A 313 26.21 -1.92 -28.68
CA ARG A 313 25.02 -2.76 -28.48
C ARG A 313 23.91 -2.44 -29.48
N ALA A 314 23.04 -3.42 -29.71
CA ALA A 314 21.82 -3.24 -30.49
C ALA A 314 20.70 -2.63 -29.62
N ALA A 315 19.72 -2.00 -30.28
CA ALA A 315 18.52 -1.50 -29.62
C ALA A 315 17.72 -2.63 -28.94
N THR A 316 17.24 -2.39 -27.73
CA THR A 316 16.42 -3.32 -26.93
C THR A 316 14.99 -2.79 -26.80
N THR A 317 14.09 -3.51 -26.15
CA THR A 317 12.73 -3.02 -25.84
C THR A 317 12.58 -2.56 -24.38
N GLN A 318 13.70 -2.50 -23.64
CA GLN A 318 13.72 -2.22 -22.21
C GLN A 318 13.79 -0.70 -21.95
N LEU A 319 12.93 -0.19 -21.06
CA LEU A 319 12.90 1.25 -20.77
C LEU A 319 14.11 1.74 -19.96
N HIS A 320 14.78 0.85 -19.21
CA HIS A 320 16.02 1.20 -18.51
C HIS A 320 17.22 1.33 -19.46
N ASP A 321 17.07 0.97 -20.73
CA ASP A 321 18.10 1.10 -21.75
C ASP A 321 17.95 2.38 -22.59
N LEU A 322 17.04 3.29 -22.24
CA LEU A 322 16.84 4.54 -22.97
C LEU A 322 18.04 5.48 -22.82
N HIS A 323 18.22 6.37 -23.80
CA HIS A 323 19.23 7.42 -23.73
C HIS A 323 18.62 8.77 -23.34
N PHE A 324 17.47 9.08 -23.94
CA PHE A 324 16.73 10.30 -23.68
C PHE A 324 15.28 9.94 -23.41
N GLN A 325 14.66 10.57 -22.42
CA GLN A 325 13.28 10.31 -22.04
C GLN A 325 12.64 11.56 -21.43
N ASP A 326 11.36 11.77 -21.71
CA ASP A 326 10.60 12.86 -21.10
C ASP A 326 9.09 12.59 -21.12
N ILE A 327 8.32 13.38 -20.37
CA ILE A 327 6.86 13.40 -20.39
C ILE A 327 6.40 14.05 -21.69
N ALA A 328 5.60 13.32 -22.46
CA ALA A 328 5.20 13.74 -23.81
C ALA A 328 4.49 15.10 -23.84
N ALA A 329 3.72 15.43 -22.79
CA ALA A 329 2.91 16.65 -22.73
C ALA A 329 3.71 17.95 -22.96
N GLY A 330 4.98 18.01 -22.53
CA GLY A 330 5.85 19.16 -22.78
C GLY A 330 6.13 19.43 -24.26
N PHE A 331 5.94 18.42 -25.11
CA PHE A 331 6.31 18.44 -26.53
C PHE A 331 5.11 18.34 -27.48
N LEU A 332 3.87 18.20 -26.96
CA LEU A 332 2.65 18.18 -27.79
C LEU A 332 2.22 19.57 -28.27
N GLY A 333 2.87 20.63 -27.77
CA GLY A 333 2.66 22.03 -28.15
C GLY A 333 1.98 22.87 -27.08
N GLN A 334 2.31 24.16 -27.07
CA GLN A 334 1.90 25.10 -26.01
C GLN A 334 0.37 25.20 -25.80
N HIS A 335 -0.40 25.09 -26.89
CA HIS A 335 -1.86 25.12 -26.81
C HIS A 335 -2.46 23.89 -26.10
N ILE A 336 -1.78 22.74 -26.16
CA ILE A 336 -2.18 21.50 -25.46
C ILE A 336 -1.72 21.53 -24.03
N LEU A 337 -0.47 21.96 -23.79
CA LEU A 337 0.11 22.03 -22.44
C LEU A 337 -0.75 22.87 -21.47
N HIS A 338 -1.42 23.91 -21.98
CA HIS A 338 -2.32 24.76 -21.21
C HIS A 338 -3.81 24.45 -21.40
N SER A 339 -4.14 23.33 -22.02
CA SER A 339 -5.52 22.91 -22.25
C SER A 339 -6.06 22.09 -21.06
N LYS A 340 -7.37 21.84 -21.08
CA LYS A 340 -8.05 20.95 -20.11
C LYS A 340 -7.69 19.46 -20.30
N ASP A 341 -6.98 19.11 -21.36
CA ASP A 341 -6.59 17.73 -21.65
C ASP A 341 -5.35 17.32 -20.83
N ILE A 342 -4.61 18.28 -20.24
CA ILE A 342 -3.48 18.02 -19.35
C ILE A 342 -3.92 18.19 -17.89
N GLY A 343 -3.75 17.12 -17.13
CA GLY A 343 -4.07 17.02 -15.71
C GLY A 343 -2.83 17.09 -14.82
N ALA A 344 -2.92 16.41 -13.66
CA ALA A 344 -1.84 16.40 -12.68
C ALA A 344 -0.52 15.86 -13.28
N PHE A 345 0.60 16.50 -12.90
CA PHE A 345 1.96 16.10 -13.28
C PHE A 345 2.21 16.00 -14.81
N GLY A 346 1.43 16.69 -15.63
CA GLY A 346 1.56 16.60 -17.09
C GLY A 346 0.92 15.35 -17.70
N GLY A 347 0.14 14.59 -16.93
CA GLY A 347 -0.61 13.44 -17.45
C GLY A 347 -1.80 13.85 -18.31
N TRP A 348 -2.14 13.05 -19.31
CA TRP A 348 -3.33 13.26 -20.13
C TRP A 348 -4.59 12.90 -19.34
N VAL A 349 -5.60 13.76 -19.26
CA VAL A 349 -6.81 13.50 -18.48
C VAL A 349 -7.53 12.26 -19.02
N LEU A 350 -7.77 11.27 -18.16
CA LEU A 350 -8.48 10.04 -18.47
C LEU A 350 -9.18 9.51 -17.20
N ASN A 351 -10.28 10.16 -16.83
CA ASN A 351 -11.02 9.84 -15.61
C ASN A 351 -12.00 8.68 -15.85
N PRO A 352 -11.89 7.54 -15.15
CA PRO A 352 -12.77 6.40 -15.42
C PRO A 352 -14.25 6.66 -15.09
N ALA A 353 -14.56 7.75 -14.36
CA ALA A 353 -15.92 8.17 -14.08
C ALA A 353 -16.61 8.84 -15.28
N ASP A 354 -15.86 9.24 -16.31
CA ASP A 354 -16.40 9.83 -17.52
C ASP A 354 -17.13 8.77 -18.38
N SER A 355 -18.07 9.23 -19.21
CA SER A 355 -18.78 8.36 -20.15
C SER A 355 -17.83 7.80 -21.22
N ASP A 356 -18.18 6.64 -21.79
CA ASP A 356 -17.37 5.99 -22.83
C ASP A 356 -17.13 6.93 -24.04
N ALA A 357 -18.13 7.74 -24.42
CA ALA A 357 -17.99 8.72 -25.49
C ALA A 357 -16.95 9.81 -25.16
N GLN A 358 -16.91 10.28 -23.92
CA GLN A 358 -15.92 11.26 -23.47
C GLN A 358 -14.51 10.66 -23.41
N LEU A 359 -14.38 9.42 -22.92
CA LEU A 359 -13.11 8.70 -22.89
C LEU A 359 -12.55 8.50 -24.30
N ARG A 360 -13.38 8.02 -25.24
CA ARG A 360 -13.02 7.86 -26.65
C ARG A 360 -12.55 9.16 -27.28
N ALA A 361 -13.36 10.22 -27.17
CA ALA A 361 -13.01 11.53 -27.72
C ALA A 361 -11.70 12.07 -27.14
N THR A 362 -11.40 11.74 -25.89
CA THR A 362 -10.16 12.17 -25.21
C THR A 362 -8.94 11.38 -25.68
N LEU A 363 -9.08 10.08 -25.95
CA LEU A 363 -8.04 9.29 -26.58
C LEU A 363 -7.81 9.66 -28.05
N ASP A 364 -8.87 9.99 -28.79
CA ASP A 364 -8.78 10.46 -30.17
C ASP A 364 -8.01 11.79 -30.25
N ARG A 365 -8.26 12.72 -29.30
CA ARG A 365 -7.48 13.97 -29.19
C ARG A 365 -6.01 13.72 -28.87
N LEU A 366 -5.71 12.77 -27.98
CA LEU A 366 -4.33 12.37 -27.69
C LEU A 366 -3.66 11.83 -28.95
N ALA A 367 -4.30 10.87 -29.62
CA ALA A 367 -3.78 10.27 -30.85
C ALA A 367 -3.50 11.32 -31.94
N ALA A 368 -4.37 12.32 -32.09
CA ALA A 368 -4.15 13.42 -33.03
C ALA A 368 -3.00 14.36 -32.63
N ALA A 369 -2.65 14.45 -31.34
CA ALA A 369 -1.57 15.29 -30.84
C ALA A 369 -0.19 14.60 -30.94
N LEU A 370 -0.12 13.28 -30.80
CA LEU A 370 1.12 12.51 -30.79
C LEU A 370 2.08 12.75 -31.98
N PRO A 371 1.61 12.99 -33.23
CA PRO A 371 2.50 13.33 -34.33
C PRO A 371 3.39 14.56 -34.08
N ALA A 372 2.99 15.48 -33.19
CA ALA A 372 3.83 16.63 -32.81
C ALA A 372 5.15 16.22 -32.15
N LEU A 373 5.22 15.03 -31.53
CA LEU A 373 6.44 14.50 -30.92
C LEU A 373 7.55 14.27 -31.94
N ASP A 374 7.20 13.93 -33.19
CA ASP A 374 8.20 13.74 -34.26
C ASP A 374 9.04 15.00 -34.44
N THR A 375 8.39 16.16 -34.57
CA THR A 375 9.07 17.44 -34.78
C THR A 375 9.67 18.03 -33.51
N ASN A 376 8.92 17.95 -32.40
CA ASN A 376 9.22 18.72 -31.18
C ASN A 376 10.12 17.97 -30.21
N TYR A 377 10.12 16.63 -30.24
CA TYR A 377 10.94 15.81 -29.35
C TYR A 377 12.00 15.04 -30.12
N PHE A 378 11.60 14.15 -31.04
CA PHE A 378 12.55 13.27 -31.73
C PHE A 378 13.50 14.02 -32.67
N ASP A 379 12.96 14.83 -33.59
CA ASP A 379 13.78 15.64 -34.49
C ASP A 379 14.56 16.73 -33.73
N PHE A 380 14.03 17.21 -32.59
CA PHE A 380 14.75 18.13 -31.72
C PHE A 380 16.01 17.47 -31.15
N ILE A 381 15.91 16.25 -30.61
CA ILE A 381 17.05 15.49 -30.11
C ILE A 381 18.06 15.26 -31.24
N THR A 382 17.62 14.84 -32.43
CA THR A 382 18.53 14.64 -33.59
C THR A 382 19.22 15.92 -34.03
N ARG A 383 18.59 17.10 -33.87
CA ARG A 383 19.23 18.39 -34.15
C ARG A 383 20.21 18.81 -33.06
N GLN A 384 19.92 18.48 -31.80
CA GLN A 384 20.78 18.84 -30.67
C GLN A 384 21.96 17.87 -30.50
N PHE A 385 21.78 16.58 -30.78
CA PHE A 385 22.79 15.54 -30.66
C PHE A 385 23.14 14.97 -32.04
N SER A 386 24.41 14.91 -32.44
CA SER A 386 25.63 15.07 -31.65
C SER A 386 26.23 16.49 -31.71
N GLU A 387 26.51 17.02 -32.90
CA GLU A 387 27.43 18.15 -33.09
C GLU A 387 27.03 19.43 -32.34
N SER A 388 25.74 19.77 -32.30
CA SER A 388 25.26 21.00 -31.63
C SER A 388 25.51 20.97 -30.12
N LEU A 389 25.35 19.81 -29.47
CA LEU A 389 25.67 19.62 -28.06
C LEU A 389 27.18 19.77 -27.82
N PHE A 390 28.00 19.10 -28.62
CA PHE A 390 29.46 19.07 -28.43
C PHE A 390 30.18 20.36 -28.86
N ALA A 391 29.51 21.24 -29.61
CA ALA A 391 30.00 22.59 -29.90
C ALA A 391 29.90 23.54 -28.68
N ARG A 392 29.19 23.13 -27.62
CA ARG A 392 29.06 23.90 -26.38
C ARG A 392 30.15 23.50 -25.40
N ASP A 393 30.49 24.45 -24.54
CA ASP A 393 31.41 24.20 -23.43
C ASP A 393 30.78 23.24 -22.40
N VAL A 394 31.54 22.21 -22.04
CA VAL A 394 31.08 21.15 -21.14
C VAL A 394 30.87 21.65 -19.71
N ASP A 395 31.65 22.63 -19.26
CA ASP A 395 31.51 23.20 -17.91
C ASP A 395 30.22 24.03 -17.82
N THR A 396 29.88 24.74 -18.89
CA THR A 396 28.59 25.43 -19.02
C THR A 396 27.41 24.45 -18.99
N LEU A 397 27.50 23.32 -19.70
CA LEU A 397 26.44 22.30 -19.69
C LEU A 397 26.30 21.62 -18.32
N LEU A 398 27.41 21.35 -17.63
CA LEU A 398 27.40 20.81 -16.27
C LEU A 398 26.75 21.79 -15.30
N HIS A 399 27.11 23.07 -15.38
CA HIS A 399 26.51 24.11 -14.55
C HIS A 399 25.00 24.19 -14.76
N LEU A 400 24.53 24.24 -16.01
CA LEU A 400 23.11 24.28 -16.32
C LEU A 400 22.37 23.02 -15.86
N LEU A 401 23.01 21.85 -15.86
CA LEU A 401 22.41 20.61 -15.38
C LEU A 401 22.29 20.56 -13.85
N GLU A 402 23.25 21.15 -13.14
CA GLU A 402 23.31 21.11 -11.67
C GLU A 402 22.54 22.27 -11.02
N GLU A 403 22.56 23.46 -11.63
CA GLU A 403 22.03 24.71 -11.07
C GLU A 403 20.82 25.27 -11.85
N GLY A 404 20.61 24.83 -13.10
CA GLY A 404 19.62 25.42 -14.00
C GLY A 404 20.10 26.70 -14.68
N ASP A 405 19.23 27.30 -15.48
CA ASP A 405 19.41 28.65 -16.03
C ASP A 405 19.03 29.74 -15.00
N ASP A 406 18.91 31.00 -15.45
CA ASP A 406 18.56 32.14 -14.59
C ASP A 406 17.20 31.98 -13.89
N ASP A 407 16.30 31.14 -14.42
CA ASP A 407 15.00 30.82 -13.83
C ASP A 407 15.03 29.51 -13.01
N GLY A 408 16.22 28.91 -12.85
CA GLY A 408 16.43 27.62 -12.18
C GLY A 408 15.91 26.42 -12.99
N ALA A 409 15.64 26.60 -14.28
CA ALA A 409 15.17 25.54 -15.16
C ALA A 409 16.34 24.96 -15.95
N VAL A 410 16.41 23.63 -16.07
CA VAL A 410 17.39 22.99 -16.96
C VAL A 410 16.94 23.21 -18.41
N PRO A 411 17.72 23.88 -19.28
CA PRO A 411 17.29 24.14 -20.63
C PRO A 411 17.08 22.86 -21.44
N PRO A 412 16.09 22.77 -22.34
CA PRO A 412 15.78 21.53 -23.08
C PRO A 412 16.91 20.99 -23.94
N TYR A 413 17.91 21.81 -24.28
CA TYR A 413 19.07 21.39 -25.06
C TYR A 413 20.16 20.70 -24.22
N VAL A 414 20.03 20.69 -22.88
CA VAL A 414 20.82 19.87 -21.97
C VAL A 414 20.15 18.50 -21.90
N LEU A 415 20.59 17.58 -22.76
CA LEU A 415 19.84 16.36 -23.06
C LEU A 415 19.97 15.25 -22.01
N PHE A 416 21.01 15.26 -21.18
CA PHE A 416 21.31 14.17 -20.24
C PHE A 416 20.84 14.50 -18.83
N ASP A 417 20.15 13.55 -18.19
CA ASP A 417 19.68 13.65 -16.79
C ASP A 417 20.80 13.52 -15.74
N SER A 418 22.03 13.23 -16.17
CA SER A 418 23.17 12.93 -15.29
C SER A 418 24.46 13.60 -15.78
N PRO A 419 25.15 14.34 -14.90
CA PRO A 419 26.47 14.88 -15.17
C PRO A 419 27.48 13.82 -15.64
N ASP A 420 27.42 12.61 -15.07
CA ASP A 420 28.38 11.56 -15.39
C ASP A 420 28.12 10.98 -16.79
N SER A 421 26.86 10.89 -17.22
CA SER A 421 26.51 10.45 -18.57
C SER A 421 26.81 11.51 -19.62
N LEU A 422 26.61 12.79 -19.29
CA LEU A 422 27.05 13.90 -20.13
C LEU A 422 28.56 13.84 -20.36
N LEU A 423 29.35 13.71 -19.30
CA LEU A 423 30.81 13.61 -19.39
C LEU A 423 31.24 12.38 -20.18
N LEU A 424 30.63 11.22 -19.96
CA LEU A 424 30.91 10.02 -20.77
C LEU A 424 30.62 10.27 -22.26
N ALA A 425 29.53 10.97 -22.61
CA ALA A 425 29.26 11.31 -23.99
C ALA A 425 30.38 12.18 -24.61
N PHE A 426 30.94 13.13 -23.85
CA PHE A 426 32.11 13.92 -24.28
C PHE A 426 33.38 13.05 -24.43
N VAL A 427 33.64 12.12 -23.52
CA VAL A 427 34.78 11.17 -23.66
C VAL A 427 34.69 10.44 -24.99
N PHE A 428 33.55 9.82 -25.29
CA PHE A 428 33.37 9.03 -26.50
C PHE A 428 33.35 9.87 -27.78
N HIS A 429 32.85 11.10 -27.70
CA HIS A 429 32.96 12.08 -28.79
C HIS A 429 34.42 12.40 -29.15
N HIS A 430 35.27 12.63 -28.15
CA HIS A 430 36.70 12.91 -28.36
C HIS A 430 37.46 11.68 -28.87
N LEU A 431 37.19 10.49 -28.31
CA LEU A 431 37.78 9.23 -28.79
C LEU A 431 37.44 8.96 -30.26
N GLN A 432 36.18 9.17 -30.67
CA GLN A 432 35.77 9.00 -32.06
C GLN A 432 36.51 9.94 -33.03
N ARG A 433 37.01 11.07 -32.55
CA ARG A 433 37.81 12.05 -33.31
C ARG A 433 39.33 11.82 -33.19
N GLY A 434 39.76 10.85 -32.39
CA GLY A 434 41.18 10.58 -32.12
C GLY A 434 41.84 11.59 -31.17
N ASP A 435 41.06 12.37 -30.43
CA ASP A 435 41.58 13.34 -29.44
C ASP A 435 41.67 12.70 -28.05
N GLU A 436 42.68 11.85 -27.86
CA GLU A 436 42.88 11.16 -26.58
C GLU A 436 43.21 12.10 -25.42
N ALA A 437 43.85 13.24 -25.71
CA ALA A 437 44.20 14.23 -24.68
C ALA A 437 42.94 14.90 -24.11
N ALA A 438 42.02 15.31 -24.97
CA ALA A 438 40.72 15.83 -24.53
C ALA A 438 39.89 14.75 -23.82
N ALA A 439 39.87 13.52 -24.34
CA ALA A 439 39.18 12.41 -23.69
C ALA A 439 39.72 12.15 -22.27
N MET A 440 41.04 12.14 -22.09
CA MET A 440 41.70 11.99 -20.79
C MET A 440 41.30 13.12 -19.82
N ALA A 441 41.29 14.37 -20.29
CA ALA A 441 40.89 15.50 -19.45
C ALA A 441 39.45 15.35 -18.92
N ILE A 442 38.53 14.81 -19.71
CA ILE A 442 37.16 14.52 -19.27
C ILE A 442 37.09 13.32 -18.32
N VAL A 443 37.90 12.28 -18.53
CA VAL A 443 37.99 11.12 -17.62
C VAL A 443 38.52 11.55 -16.24
N GLU A 444 39.49 12.46 -16.16
CA GLU A 444 39.95 13.00 -14.88
C GLU A 444 38.83 13.75 -14.12
N ARG A 445 37.93 14.43 -14.84
CA ARG A 445 36.74 15.05 -14.22
C ARG A 445 35.79 14.00 -13.68
N LEU A 446 35.52 12.92 -14.42
CA LEU A 446 34.72 11.79 -13.94
C LEU A 446 35.32 11.16 -12.67
N ARG A 447 36.65 10.99 -12.62
CA ARG A 447 37.36 10.49 -11.43
C ARG A 447 37.19 11.40 -10.23
N ALA A 448 37.43 12.70 -10.41
CA ALA A 448 37.29 13.67 -9.34
C ALA A 448 35.87 13.67 -8.75
N ARG A 449 34.85 13.60 -9.63
CA ARG A 449 33.44 13.48 -9.22
C ARG A 449 33.17 12.18 -8.47
N GLN A 450 33.64 11.03 -8.97
CA GLN A 450 33.45 9.75 -8.29
C GLN A 450 34.11 9.72 -6.91
N ALA A 451 35.32 10.28 -6.78
CA ALA A 451 36.05 10.37 -5.51
C ALA A 451 35.37 11.31 -4.49
N ALA A 452 34.72 12.37 -4.96
CA ALA A 452 33.99 13.32 -4.10
C ALA A 452 32.66 12.75 -3.56
N ARG A 453 32.16 11.61 -4.09
CA ARG A 453 30.89 11.03 -3.66
C ARG A 453 31.04 10.27 -2.34
N GLY A 454 30.26 10.67 -1.33
CA GLY A 454 30.19 9.95 -0.05
C GLY A 454 29.53 8.57 -0.11
N ARG A 455 28.68 8.31 -1.12
CA ARG A 455 28.06 6.99 -1.35
C ARG A 455 27.92 6.72 -2.84
N LEU A 456 28.42 5.57 -3.28
CA LEU A 456 28.29 5.10 -4.66
C LEU A 456 26.93 4.41 -4.87
N SER A 457 26.24 4.75 -5.97
CA SER A 457 25.05 4.02 -6.41
C SER A 457 25.45 2.71 -7.13
N PRO A 458 24.50 1.78 -7.37
CA PRO A 458 24.78 0.55 -8.10
C PRO A 458 25.40 0.83 -9.47
N TRP A 459 24.86 1.80 -10.20
CA TRP A 459 25.40 2.24 -11.49
C TRP A 459 26.89 2.64 -11.43
N HIS A 460 27.32 3.32 -10.37
CA HIS A 460 28.73 3.71 -10.22
C HIS A 460 29.63 2.50 -9.99
N ARG A 461 29.16 1.52 -9.21
CA ARG A 461 29.93 0.30 -8.90
C ARG A 461 30.00 -0.62 -10.11
N ASP A 462 28.89 -0.78 -10.82
CA ASP A 462 28.73 -1.85 -11.80
C ASP A 462 29.05 -1.39 -13.23
N HIS A 463 29.07 -0.07 -13.47
CA HIS A 463 29.35 0.48 -14.80
C HIS A 463 30.50 1.50 -14.83
N LEU A 464 30.45 2.55 -13.99
CA LEU A 464 31.48 3.59 -14.04
C LEU A 464 32.86 3.11 -13.54
N ALA A 465 32.92 2.41 -12.41
CA ALA A 465 34.18 1.91 -11.86
C ALA A 465 34.88 0.91 -12.80
N PRO A 466 34.20 -0.08 -13.41
CA PRO A 466 34.81 -0.95 -14.42
C PRO A 466 35.31 -0.18 -15.65
N PHE A 467 34.57 0.84 -16.11
CA PHE A 467 35.01 1.70 -17.20
C PHE A 467 36.33 2.42 -16.86
N LEU A 468 36.43 3.03 -15.68
CA LEU A 468 37.64 3.72 -15.25
C LEU A 468 38.82 2.76 -15.07
N GLN A 469 38.58 1.56 -14.54
CA GLN A 469 39.62 0.53 -14.41
C GLN A 469 40.20 0.15 -15.77
N GLN A 470 39.34 -0.13 -16.77
CA GLN A 470 39.81 -0.49 -18.10
C GLN A 470 40.52 0.69 -18.79
N TRP A 471 40.10 1.92 -18.51
CA TRP A 471 40.80 3.11 -18.97
C TRP A 471 42.24 3.20 -18.42
N ASP A 472 42.43 2.87 -17.14
CA ASP A 472 43.73 2.82 -16.47
C ASP A 472 44.64 1.71 -17.01
N GLU A 473 44.06 0.61 -17.45
CA GLU A 473 44.76 -0.47 -18.16
C GLU A 473 45.20 -0.08 -19.58
N GLY A 474 44.90 1.16 -20.01
CA GLY A 474 45.31 1.69 -21.32
C GLY A 474 44.36 1.33 -22.46
N ARG A 475 43.21 0.71 -22.18
CA ARG A 475 42.23 0.38 -23.21
C ARG A 475 41.52 1.64 -23.71
N ARG A 476 41.30 1.69 -25.03
CA ARG A 476 40.57 2.77 -25.72
C ARG A 476 39.43 2.26 -26.60
N ASP A 477 39.33 0.95 -26.77
CA ASP A 477 38.25 0.20 -27.41
C ASP A 477 37.12 -0.14 -26.42
N LEU A 478 36.78 0.82 -25.55
CA LEU A 478 35.82 0.63 -24.47
C LEU A 478 34.37 0.74 -24.98
N SER A 479 33.44 0.15 -24.24
CA SER A 479 32.01 0.41 -24.38
C SER A 479 31.61 1.53 -23.42
N MET A 480 30.79 2.46 -23.91
CA MET A 480 30.24 3.52 -23.07
C MET A 480 29.31 2.90 -22.00
N PRO A 481 29.44 3.28 -20.72
CA PRO A 481 28.46 2.93 -19.71
C PRO A 481 27.03 3.34 -20.13
N PRO A 482 25.98 2.60 -19.69
CA PRO A 482 24.60 2.97 -19.99
C PRO A 482 24.28 4.35 -19.42
N VAL A 483 23.43 5.11 -20.11
CA VAL A 483 23.04 6.46 -19.68
C VAL A 483 22.32 6.37 -18.32
N LEU A 484 22.76 7.17 -17.37
CA LEU A 484 22.20 7.22 -16.03
C LEU A 484 20.98 8.14 -16.02
N HIS A 485 19.80 7.52 -15.87
CA HIS A 485 18.52 8.21 -15.70
C HIS A 485 17.63 7.45 -14.69
N ALA A 486 16.49 8.03 -14.31
CA ALA A 486 15.65 7.52 -13.22
C ALA A 486 15.15 6.09 -13.41
N LEU A 487 14.85 5.67 -14.64
CA LEU A 487 14.35 4.33 -14.95
C LEU A 487 15.44 3.27 -14.76
N LEU A 488 16.69 3.56 -15.16
CA LEU A 488 17.83 2.68 -14.93
C LEU A 488 18.14 2.54 -13.44
N VAL A 489 18.11 3.65 -12.68
CA VAL A 489 18.32 3.62 -11.23
C VAL A 489 17.27 2.74 -10.54
N SER A 490 16.01 2.86 -10.95
CA SER A 490 14.93 2.04 -10.39
C SER A 490 15.11 0.56 -10.70
N HIS A 491 15.53 0.23 -11.93
CA HIS A 491 15.81 -1.14 -12.33
C HIS A 491 16.96 -1.77 -11.52
N LEU A 492 18.09 -1.08 -11.41
CA LEU A 492 19.26 -1.58 -10.67
C LEU A 492 18.95 -1.78 -9.18
N ARG A 493 18.18 -0.88 -8.57
CA ARG A 493 17.75 -1.03 -7.16
C ARG A 493 16.86 -2.26 -6.96
N ALA A 494 15.94 -2.52 -7.88
CA ALA A 494 15.07 -3.69 -7.80
C ALA A 494 15.87 -5.01 -7.84
N GLN A 495 16.97 -5.04 -8.61
CA GLN A 495 17.89 -6.18 -8.68
C GLN A 495 18.73 -6.37 -7.42
N GLU A 496 18.97 -5.33 -6.63
CA GLU A 496 19.68 -5.47 -5.35
C GLU A 496 18.80 -6.01 -4.21
N THR A 497 17.47 -5.86 -4.33
CA THR A 497 16.50 -6.25 -3.29
C THR A 497 15.84 -7.61 -3.51
N GLY A 498 15.98 -8.18 -4.72
CA GLY A 498 15.49 -9.52 -5.06
C GLY A 498 16.65 -10.50 -5.13
#